data_AF-A0A1F7INS9-F1
#
_entry.id   AF-A0A1F7INS9-F1
#
_cell.length_a   1.000
_cell.length_b   1.000
_cell.length_c   1.000
_cell.angle_alpha   90.00
_cell.angle_beta   90.00
_cell.angle_gamma   90.00
#
_symmetry.space_group_name_H-M   'P 1'
#
loop_
_entity.id
_entity.type
_entity.pdbx_description
1 polymer ?
#
loop_
_entity_poly.entity_id
_entity_poly.type
_entity_poly.pdbx_seq_one_letter_code
_entity_poly.pdbx_strand_id
1 'polypeptide(L)' 'MKKVNVSVKYMARFAGKWIAIDTIKHRIIAVGNTLKEIGPLVTRTMKDKTPDEKIPAAFKVPRKDEGPYVLIL' A
#
# COMPACT_ATOMS: atom_id res chain seq x y z
N MET A 1 4.09 -4.89 -10.76
CA MET A 1 3.62 -3.63 -10.14
C MET A 1 3.51 -2.50 -11.17
N LYS A 2 2.57 -1.59 -10.94
CA LYS A 2 2.42 -0.32 -11.66
C LYS A 2 2.67 0.83 -10.69
N LYS A 3 3.64 1.70 -10.99
CA LYS A 3 3.86 2.94 -10.24
C LYS A 3 2.74 3.93 -10.58
N VAL A 4 2.22 4.60 -9.57
CA VAL A 4 1.14 5.57 -9.69
C VAL A 4 1.46 6.78 -8.80
N ASN A 5 0.74 7.88 -8.99
CA ASN A 5 0.87 9.04 -8.12
C ASN A 5 -0.50 9.66 -7.89
N VAL A 6 -1.35 8.98 -7.12
CA VAL A 6 -2.76 9.36 -6.94
C VAL A 6 -3.09 9.52 -5.46
N SER A 7 -4.04 10.41 -5.17
CA SER A 7 -4.52 10.59 -3.78
C SER A 7 -5.23 9.33 -3.29
N VAL A 8 -5.09 9.03 -1.99
CA VAL A 8 -5.77 7.91 -1.32
C VAL A 8 -7.29 7.94 -1.45
N LYS A 9 -7.91 9.11 -1.68
CA LYS A 9 -9.36 9.22 -1.92
C LYS A 9 -9.85 8.42 -3.14
N TYR A 10 -8.95 8.07 -4.06
CA TYR A 10 -9.26 7.24 -5.22
C TYR A 10 -8.92 5.76 -5.04
N MET A 11 -8.61 5.31 -3.82
CA MET A 11 -8.20 3.92 -3.54
C MET A 11 -9.23 2.88 -3.99
N ALA A 12 -10.51 3.23 -3.95
CA ALA A 12 -11.61 2.35 -4.36
C ALA A 12 -11.48 1.87 -5.83
N ARG A 13 -10.75 2.60 -6.69
CA ARG A 13 -10.46 2.20 -8.07
C ARG A 13 -9.51 1.01 -8.16
N PHE A 14 -8.79 0.70 -7.09
CA PHE A 14 -7.86 -0.42 -6.99
C PHE A 14 -8.41 -1.58 -6.17
N ALA A 15 -9.74 -1.71 -6.07
CA ALA A 15 -10.42 -2.80 -5.38
C ALA A 15 -9.85 -4.17 -5.77
N GLY A 16 -9.54 -4.99 -4.75
CA GLY A 16 -8.92 -6.31 -4.91
C GLY A 16 -7.42 -6.30 -5.24
N LYS A 17 -6.76 -5.14 -5.27
CA LYS A 17 -5.30 -5.01 -5.51
C LYS A 17 -4.56 -4.65 -4.22
N TRP A 18 -3.27 -4.93 -4.21
CA TRP A 18 -2.34 -4.44 -3.19
C TRP A 18 -1.83 -3.06 -3.59
N ILE A 19 -1.84 -2.12 -2.65
CA ILE A 19 -1.37 -0.75 -2.84
C ILE A 19 -0.26 -0.42 -1.84
N ALA A 20 0.72 0.37 -2.30
CA ALA A 20 1.71 1.00 -1.44
C ALA A 20 1.32 2.47 -1.25
N ILE A 21 1.27 2.93 0.00
CA ILE A 21 0.81 4.27 0.39
C ILE A 21 1.96 5.00 1.08
N ASP A 22 2.33 6.16 0.55
CA ASP A 22 3.12 7.15 1.27
C ASP A 22 2.19 7.80 2.31
N THR A 23 2.40 7.44 3.59
CA THR A 23 1.58 7.86 4.73
C THR A 23 1.75 9.34 5.05
N ILE A 24 2.91 9.92 4.75
CA ILE A 24 3.20 11.34 4.98
C ILE A 24 2.48 12.21 3.93
N LYS A 25 2.53 11.79 2.66
CA LYS A 25 1.93 12.56 1.56
C LYS A 25 0.48 12.20 1.28
N HIS A 26 -0.05 11.16 1.93
CA HIS A 26 -1.37 10.59 1.67
C HIS A 26 -1.58 10.26 0.17
N ARG A 27 -0.59 9.60 -0.43
CA ARG A 27 -0.64 9.20 -1.85
C ARG A 27 -0.35 7.72 -2.03
N ILE A 28 -1.06 7.13 -2.97
CA ILE A 28 -0.78 5.80 -3.49
C ILE A 28 0.35 5.95 -4.49
N ILE A 29 1.45 5.23 -4.26
CA ILE A 29 2.69 5.31 -5.05
C ILE A 29 2.89 4.09 -5.96
N ALA A 30 2.28 2.96 -5.62
CA ALA A 30 2.33 1.76 -6.44
C ALA A 30 1.11 0.86 -6.21
N VAL A 31 0.81 0.04 -7.22
CA VAL A 31 -0.25 -0.97 -7.19
C VAL A 31 0.31 -2.28 -7.74
N GLY A 32 -0.05 -3.40 -7.11
CA GLY A 32 0.30 -4.74 -7.56
C GLY A 32 -0.86 -5.70 -7.39
N ASN A 33 -0.83 -6.82 -8.10
CA ASN A 33 -1.81 -7.89 -7.88
C ASN A 33 -1.50 -8.68 -6.60
N THR A 34 -0.23 -8.67 -6.17
CA THR A 34 0.26 -9.39 -5.01
C THR A 34 1.07 -8.47 -4.09
N LEU A 35 1.19 -8.84 -2.81
CA LEU A 35 2.06 -8.13 -1.86
C LEU A 35 3.53 -8.16 -2.31
N LYS A 36 3.98 -9.27 -2.90
CA LYS A 36 5.37 -9.42 -3.42
C LYS A 36 5.72 -8.37 -4.46
N GLU A 37 4.77 -7.98 -5.31
CA GLU A 37 4.99 -6.97 -6.33
C GLU A 37 5.27 -5.57 -5.75
N ILE A 38 4.65 -5.21 -4.63
CA ILE A 38 4.90 -3.93 -3.95
C ILE A 38 5.95 -4.05 -2.84
N GLY A 39 6.37 -5.27 -2.50
CA GLY A 39 7.34 -5.62 -1.47
C GLY A 39 8.56 -4.70 -1.43
N PRO A 40 9.28 -4.48 -2.55
CA PRO A 40 10.47 -3.63 -2.58
C PRO A 40 10.25 -2.18 -2.13
N LEU A 41 9.00 -1.70 -2.09
CA LEU A 41 8.65 -0.34 -1.64
C LEU A 41 8.22 -0.29 -0.18
N VAL A 42 7.78 -1.41 0.39
CA VAL A 42 7.19 -1.48 1.73
C VAL A 42 8.06 -2.27 2.72
N THR A 43 9.18 -2.81 2.24
CA THR A 43 10.18 -3.49 3.05
C THR A 43 11.50 -2.74 3.01
N ARG A 44 12.23 -2.75 4.12
CA ARG A 44 13.62 -2.30 4.19
C ARG A 44 14.54 -3.44 4.60
N THR A 45 15.82 -3.27 4.36
CA THR A 45 16.83 -4.14 4.95
C THR A 45 17.06 -3.77 6.41
N MET A 46 17.53 -4.70 7.25
CA MET A 46 17.78 -4.41 8.68
C MET A 46 18.87 -3.36 8.92
N LYS A 47 19.74 -3.12 7.92
CA LYS A 47 20.82 -2.13 8.00
C LYS A 47 20.36 -0.73 7.61
N ASP A 48 19.19 -0.61 7.00
CA ASP A 48 18.62 0.67 6.56
C ASP A 48 18.04 1.42 7.76
N LYS A 49 18.52 2.65 7.99
CA LYS A 49 18.13 3.51 9.11
C LYS A 49 17.01 4.49 8.76
N THR A 50 16.37 4.33 7.59
CA THR A 50 15.21 5.14 7.21
C THR A 50 14.12 4.99 8.28
N PRO A 51 13.62 6.09 8.89
CA PRO A 51 12.55 6.03 9.88
C PRO A 51 11.32 5.29 9.37
N ASP A 52 10.66 4.54 10.26
CA ASP A 52 9.50 3.70 9.92
C ASP A 52 8.38 4.52 9.26
N GLU A 53 8.19 5.75 9.71
CA GLU A 53 7.20 6.70 9.17
C GLU A 53 7.43 7.07 7.69
N LYS A 54 8.67 6.91 7.19
CA LYS A 54 9.02 7.16 5.79
C LYS A 54 8.88 5.92 4.91
N ILE A 55 8.61 4.75 5.51
CA ILE A 55 8.40 3.52 4.76
C ILE A 55 6.94 3.49 4.30
N PRO A 56 6.68 3.36 3.00
CA PRO A 56 5.33 3.19 2.50
C PRO A 56 4.61 2.01 3.14
N ALA A 57 3.35 2.22 3.51
CA ALA A 57 2.50 1.17 4.06
C ALA A 57 1.90 0.31 2.95
N ALA A 58 1.77 -1.00 3.19
CA ALA A 58 1.07 -1.92 2.31
C ALA A 58 -0.39 -2.09 2.76
N PHE A 59 -1.33 -2.04 1.81
CA PHE A 59 -2.74 -2.29 2.08
C PHE A 59 -3.39 -3.07 0.95
N LYS A 60 -4.21 -4.09 1.28
CA LYS A 60 -5.06 -4.77 0.31
C LYS A 60 -6.41 -4.07 0.28
N VAL A 61 -6.76 -3.46 -0.85
CA VAL A 61 -8.06 -2.81 -1.00
C VAL A 61 -9.13 -3.89 -1.08
N PRO A 62 -10.14 -3.91 -0.19
CA PRO A 62 -11.26 -4.83 -0.29
C PRO A 62 -11.91 -4.74 -1.67
N ARG A 63 -12.41 -5.87 -2.17
CA ARG A 63 -13.34 -5.83 -3.30
C ARG A 63 -14.67 -5.22 -2.86
N LYS A 64 -15.49 -4.77 -3.80
CA LYS A 64 -16.79 -4.12 -3.48
C LYS A 64 -17.76 -5.05 -2.75
N ASP A 65 -17.61 -6.34 -2.98
CA ASP A 65 -18.34 -7.45 -2.39
C ASP A 65 -17.66 -8.01 -1.11
N GLU A 66 -16.42 -7.60 -0.82
CA GLU A 66 -15.74 -7.93 0.42
C GLU A 66 -16.06 -6.82 1.45
N GLY A 67 -16.59 -7.22 2.61
CA GLY A 67 -16.72 -6.31 3.76
C GLY A 67 -15.35 -5.74 4.19
N PRO A 68 -15.33 -4.73 5.07
CA PRO A 68 -14.08 -4.14 5.52
C PRO A 68 -13.20 -5.19 6.22
N TYR A 69 -11.90 -5.21 5.92
CA TYR A 69 -10.94 -6.01 6.69
C TYR A 69 -10.75 -5.36 8.06
N VAL A 70 -11.04 -6.11 9.12
CA VAL A 70 -10.83 -5.68 10.51
C VAL A 70 -9.60 -6.41 11.04
N LEU A 71 -8.60 -5.65 11.46
CA LEU A 71 -7.47 -6.20 12.21
C LEU A 71 -7.89 -6.36 13.67
N ILE A 72 -7.90 -7.59 14.17
CA ILE A 72 -8.08 -7.90 15.59
C ILE A 72 -6.67 -8.03 16.19
N LEU A 73 -6.38 -7.21 17.20
CA LEU A 73 -5.10 -7.15 17.92
C LEU A 73 -5.19 -7.91 19.25
#